data_AF-A0A7V6B765-F1
#
_entry.id   AF-A0A7V6B765-F1
#
_cell.length_a   1.000
_cell.length_b   1.000
_cell.length_c   1.000
_cell.angle_alpha   90.00
_cell.angle_beta   90.00
_cell.angle_gamma   90.00
#
_symmetry.space_group_name_H-M   'P 1'
#
loop_
_entity.id
_entity.type
_entity.pdbx_description
1 polymer ?
#
loop_
_entity_poly.entity_id
_entity_poly.type
_entity_poly.pdbx_seq_one_letter_code
_entity_poly.pdbx_strand_id
1 'polypeptide(L)'
;MTRTNRKILVVILIPVLIFGALFIVFNWMRQSHEVSKAFEEPKITVARIDEMPFMRVPLGPNERYRPIEVMASTLVEAKCEVVATSPKKRFTLDVFGAHQEAQDCVFQVSVPEQAGTASEAIFKFYQGESKEPIDTLSVPIAVIPYRESLDFQQIQDLDGNPVEIGNAPQQVKVFAKASIHLKEPKQVSALFFVAKSPFGAPVLQVQTADEGSGDVRPVVGKVRRYRKFGQNLEGYAIWAENPIVLGGTSETRGVYDIYYGLFWSEAIPTVFSKALRVEKKDDGTLVLTPLLTDIEQVRPLTIEGKLLSQPLHVVRNGVPVTVPPPQ
;
A
#
# COMPACT_ATOMS: atom_id res chain seq x y z
N MET A 1 -58.51 -32.26 20.02
CA MET A 1 -57.40 -33.14 20.43
C MET A 1 -57.60 -33.57 21.87
N THR A 2 -57.75 -34.87 22.14
CA THR A 2 -57.89 -35.42 23.48
C THR A 2 -56.65 -35.12 24.33
N ARG A 3 -56.84 -34.90 25.64
CA ARG A 3 -55.79 -34.56 26.61
C ARG A 3 -54.60 -35.53 26.58
N THR A 4 -54.83 -36.76 26.12
CA THR A 4 -53.85 -37.84 25.89
C THR A 4 -52.94 -37.58 24.69
N ASN A 5 -53.48 -37.12 23.54
CA ASN A 5 -52.67 -36.80 22.36
C ASN A 5 -51.74 -35.60 22.60
N ARG A 6 -52.15 -34.66 23.46
CA ARG A 6 -51.31 -33.51 23.84
C ARG A 6 -50.11 -33.93 24.70
N LYS A 7 -50.28 -34.95 25.57
CA LYS A 7 -49.19 -35.51 26.37
C LYS A 7 -48.22 -36.32 25.52
N ILE A 8 -48.71 -37.13 24.58
CA ILE A 8 -47.86 -37.90 23.66
C ILE A 8 -47.04 -36.95 22.78
N LEU A 9 -47.66 -35.87 22.27
CA LEU A 9 -46.96 -34.87 21.46
C LEU A 9 -45.86 -34.17 22.25
N VAL A 10 -46.11 -33.78 23.51
CA VAL A 10 -45.09 -33.18 24.39
C VAL A 10 -43.96 -34.16 24.73
N VAL A 11 -44.28 -35.44 24.98
CA VAL A 11 -43.30 -36.49 25.30
C VAL A 11 -42.40 -36.81 24.11
N ILE A 12 -42.85 -36.62 22.87
CA ILE A 12 -42.03 -36.79 21.66
C ILE A 12 -41.26 -35.49 21.32
N LEU A 13 -41.88 -34.33 21.52
CA LEU A 13 -41.26 -33.04 21.17
C LEU A 13 -40.04 -32.72 22.03
N ILE A 14 -40.08 -33.05 23.33
CA ILE A 14 -38.96 -32.83 24.26
C ILE A 14 -37.69 -33.59 23.82
N PRO A 15 -37.69 -34.91 23.58
CA PRO A 15 -36.51 -35.61 23.12
C PRO A 15 -36.05 -35.13 21.75
N VAL A 16 -36.97 -34.81 20.81
CA VAL A 16 -36.57 -34.25 19.50
C VAL A 16 -35.85 -32.91 19.65
N LEU A 17 -36.32 -32.03 20.54
CA LEU A 17 -35.65 -30.76 20.84
C LEU A 17 -34.30 -30.97 21.53
N ILE A 18 -34.19 -31.93 22.46
CA ILE A 18 -32.93 -32.27 23.13
C ILE A 18 -31.92 -32.82 22.12
N PHE A 19 -32.33 -33.74 21.25
CA PHE A 19 -31.47 -34.28 20.19
C PHE A 19 -31.08 -33.21 19.17
N GLY A 20 -32.01 -32.34 18.79
CA GLY A 20 -31.73 -31.20 17.90
C GLY A 20 -30.73 -30.22 18.52
N ALA A 21 -30.90 -29.87 19.80
CA ALA A 21 -29.97 -29.02 20.53
C ALA A 21 -28.58 -29.66 20.67
N LEU A 22 -28.51 -30.95 21.02
CA LEU A 22 -27.26 -31.69 21.07
C LEU A 22 -26.58 -31.73 19.70
N PHE A 23 -27.32 -31.97 18.62
CA PHE A 23 -26.76 -31.97 17.26
C PHE A 23 -26.16 -30.61 16.88
N ILE A 24 -26.86 -29.50 17.19
CA ILE A 24 -26.35 -28.15 16.95
C ILE A 24 -25.06 -27.91 17.76
N VAL A 25 -25.07 -28.24 19.06
CA VAL A 25 -23.91 -28.07 19.94
C VAL A 25 -22.73 -28.92 19.46
N PHE A 26 -22.94 -30.18 19.08
CA PHE A 26 -21.88 -31.05 18.56
C PHE A 26 -21.31 -30.54 17.24
N ASN A 27 -22.14 -30.02 16.33
CA ASN A 27 -21.67 -29.47 15.07
C ASN A 27 -20.87 -28.18 15.28
N TRP A 28 -21.30 -27.33 16.21
CA TRP A 28 -20.56 -26.13 16.63
C TRP A 28 -19.23 -26.46 17.32
N MET A 29 -19.23 -27.45 18.22
CA MET A 29 -18.02 -27.93 18.90
C MET A 29 -17.04 -28.55 17.91
N ARG A 30 -17.53 -29.30 16.90
CA ARG A 30 -16.68 -29.87 15.86
C ARG A 30 -15.95 -28.79 15.06
N GLN A 31 -16.67 -27.76 14.61
CA GLN A 31 -16.06 -26.65 13.88
C GLN A 31 -15.03 -25.90 14.75
N SER A 32 -15.32 -25.71 16.03
CA SER A 32 -14.38 -25.09 16.98
C SER A 32 -13.15 -25.96 17.25
N HIS A 33 -13.31 -27.29 17.29
CA HIS A 33 -12.23 -28.26 17.46
C HIS A 33 -11.33 -28.33 16.23
N GLU A 34 -11.89 -28.26 15.02
CA GLU A 34 -11.10 -28.22 13.78
C GLU A 34 -10.24 -26.94 13.69
N VAL A 35 -10.79 -25.81 14.12
CA VAL A 35 -10.05 -24.53 14.20
C VAL A 35 -8.94 -24.58 15.26
N SER A 36 -9.20 -25.13 16.44
CA SER A 36 -8.19 -25.24 17.52
C SER A 36 -7.09 -26.25 17.20
N LYS A 37 -7.43 -27.40 16.61
CA LYS A 37 -6.44 -28.41 16.16
C LYS A 37 -5.46 -27.84 15.14
N ALA A 38 -5.92 -26.92 14.29
CA ALA A 38 -5.05 -26.22 13.34
C ALA A 38 -3.96 -25.38 14.02
N PHE A 39 -4.11 -24.98 15.30
CA PHE A 39 -3.07 -24.30 16.08
C PHE A 39 -2.16 -25.24 16.88
N GLU A 40 -2.50 -26.51 16.97
CA GLU A 40 -1.73 -27.52 17.71
C GLU A 40 -0.82 -28.36 16.80
N GLU A 41 -1.17 -28.46 15.52
CA GLU A 41 -0.38 -29.22 14.55
C GLU A 41 0.90 -28.46 14.14
N PRO A 42 2.08 -29.12 14.19
CA PRO A 42 3.35 -28.48 13.85
C PRO A 42 3.38 -28.11 12.37
N LYS A 43 3.56 -26.82 12.09
CA LYS A 43 3.50 -26.27 10.72
C LYS A 43 4.13 -24.89 10.62
N ILE A 44 4.42 -24.47 9.39
CA ILE A 44 4.77 -23.10 9.05
C ILE A 44 3.47 -22.27 8.99
N THR A 45 3.37 -21.24 9.81
CA THR A 45 2.19 -20.36 9.86
C THR A 45 2.32 -19.18 8.92
N VAL A 46 3.50 -18.57 8.87
CA VAL A 46 3.80 -17.38 8.05
C VAL A 46 5.21 -17.51 7.49
N ALA A 47 5.41 -17.18 6.22
CA ALA A 47 6.72 -16.84 5.69
C ALA A 47 6.78 -15.34 5.42
N ARG A 48 7.95 -14.72 5.60
CA ARG A 48 8.21 -13.33 5.25
C ARG A 48 9.40 -13.29 4.33
N ILE A 49 9.23 -12.66 3.17
CA ILE A 49 10.33 -12.36 2.26
C ILE A 49 10.36 -10.87 2.11
N ASP A 50 11.46 -10.23 2.48
CA ASP A 50 11.65 -8.78 2.34
C ASP A 50 10.52 -7.99 3.06
N GLU A 51 10.30 -8.34 4.33
CA GLU A 51 9.22 -7.83 5.21
C GLU A 51 7.78 -8.19 4.80
N MET A 52 7.54 -8.70 3.59
CA MET A 52 6.21 -9.04 3.08
C MET A 52 5.74 -10.41 3.60
N PRO A 53 4.63 -10.48 4.34
CA PRO A 53 4.12 -11.74 4.86
C PRO A 53 3.37 -12.54 3.79
N PHE A 54 3.52 -13.86 3.86
CA PHE A 54 2.79 -14.85 3.09
C PHE A 54 2.20 -15.89 4.03
N MET A 55 0.92 -16.18 3.84
CA MET A 55 0.18 -17.19 4.58
C MET A 55 -0.58 -18.06 3.59
N ARG A 56 -0.73 -19.35 3.90
CA ARG A 56 -1.59 -20.23 3.10
C ARG A 56 -3.03 -19.79 3.28
N VAL A 57 -3.71 -19.54 2.17
CA VAL A 57 -5.14 -19.24 2.12
C VAL A 57 -5.78 -20.27 1.20
N PRO A 58 -6.90 -20.91 1.57
CA PRO A 58 -7.60 -21.79 0.65
C PRO A 58 -8.02 -20.98 -0.58
N LEU A 59 -7.44 -21.32 -1.73
CA LEU A 59 -7.72 -20.67 -3.00
C LEU A 59 -8.94 -21.32 -3.66
N GLY A 60 -9.83 -20.49 -4.19
CA GLY A 60 -10.93 -20.94 -5.02
C GLY A 60 -10.47 -21.45 -6.40
N PRO A 61 -11.39 -22.03 -7.20
CA PRO A 61 -11.07 -22.44 -8.57
C PRO A 61 -10.55 -21.24 -9.39
N ASN A 62 -9.39 -21.40 -10.03
CA ASN A 62 -8.69 -20.37 -10.82
C ASN A 62 -8.05 -19.21 -10.03
N GLU A 63 -8.09 -19.22 -8.70
CA GLU A 63 -7.34 -18.26 -7.91
C GLU A 63 -5.87 -18.66 -7.83
N ARG A 64 -4.98 -17.67 -7.84
CA ARG A 64 -3.54 -17.86 -7.68
C ARG A 64 -3.03 -16.89 -6.64
N TYR A 65 -2.04 -17.33 -5.87
CA TYR A 65 -1.31 -16.45 -4.98
C TYR A 65 -0.63 -15.34 -5.79
N ARG A 66 -0.73 -14.11 -5.29
CA ARG A 66 0.06 -13.00 -5.82
C ARG A 66 1.53 -13.23 -5.44
N PRO A 67 2.48 -13.18 -6.40
CA PRO A 67 3.89 -13.32 -6.07
C PRO A 67 4.38 -12.16 -5.19
N ILE A 68 5.30 -12.46 -4.28
CA ILE A 68 6.08 -11.43 -3.60
C ILE A 68 7.11 -10.89 -4.59
N GLU A 69 6.99 -9.60 -4.89
CA GLU A 69 7.95 -8.90 -5.72
C GLU A 69 9.23 -8.65 -4.91
N VAL A 70 10.36 -9.17 -5.39
CA VAL A 70 11.71 -8.95 -4.84
C VAL A 70 12.59 -8.30 -5.90
N MET A 71 13.53 -7.47 -5.49
CA MET A 71 14.31 -6.68 -6.42
C MET A 71 15.56 -7.42 -6.91
N ALA A 72 15.78 -7.41 -8.22
CA ALA A 72 16.96 -7.98 -8.86
C ALA A 72 18.25 -7.44 -8.25
N SER A 73 19.29 -8.28 -8.18
CA SER A 73 20.63 -7.91 -7.68
C SER A 73 20.64 -7.36 -6.24
N THR A 74 19.68 -7.76 -5.40
CA THR A 74 19.63 -7.38 -3.98
C THR A 74 19.79 -8.58 -3.05
N LEU A 75 20.17 -8.32 -1.80
CA LEU A 75 20.10 -9.30 -0.72
C LEU A 75 18.83 -9.05 0.10
N VAL A 76 17.98 -10.06 0.21
CA VAL A 76 16.72 -10.01 0.97
C VAL A 76 16.74 -11.00 2.13
N GLU A 77 16.15 -10.61 3.25
CA GLU A 77 15.89 -11.51 4.36
C GLU A 77 14.64 -12.34 4.05
N ALA A 78 14.77 -13.66 4.12
CA ALA A 78 13.68 -14.61 4.06
C ALA A 78 13.58 -15.33 5.40
N LYS A 79 12.40 -15.29 6.04
CA LYS A 79 12.19 -15.94 7.34
C LYS A 79 10.83 -16.59 7.47
N CYS A 80 10.66 -17.49 8.43
CA CYS A 80 9.37 -18.10 8.71
C CYS A 80 9.03 -18.17 10.20
N GLU A 81 7.73 -18.16 10.48
CA GLU A 81 7.15 -18.37 11.80
C GLU A 81 6.49 -19.75 11.81
N VAL A 82 6.70 -20.54 12.87
CA VAL A 82 6.20 -21.92 12.96
C VAL A 82 5.56 -22.22 14.30
N VAL A 83 4.56 -23.10 14.27
CA VAL A 83 4.12 -23.86 15.44
C VAL A 83 4.95 -25.14 15.48
N ALA A 84 5.58 -25.43 16.60
CA ALA A 84 6.42 -26.61 16.77
C ALA A 84 6.16 -27.25 18.12
N THR A 85 6.14 -28.59 18.16
CA THR A 85 5.90 -29.35 19.39
C THR A 85 7.19 -29.89 20.03
N SER A 86 8.37 -29.48 19.52
CA SER A 86 9.69 -29.89 20.01
C SER A 86 10.67 -28.72 19.97
N PRO A 87 11.64 -28.65 20.90
CA PRO A 87 12.71 -27.66 20.85
C PRO A 87 13.73 -27.92 19.73
N LYS A 88 13.86 -29.17 19.26
CA LYS A 88 14.74 -29.51 18.13
C LYS A 88 14.03 -29.19 16.82
N LYS A 89 14.46 -28.13 16.15
CA LYS A 89 13.91 -27.65 14.88
C LYS A 89 15.03 -27.45 13.88
N ARG A 90 14.76 -27.74 12.61
CA ARG A 90 15.66 -27.43 11.49
C ARG A 90 14.82 -26.88 10.34
N PHE A 91 15.39 -25.94 9.62
CA PHE A 91 14.73 -25.29 8.50
C PHE A 91 15.63 -25.36 7.28
N THR A 92 15.02 -25.54 6.11
CA THR A 92 15.72 -25.36 4.85
C THR A 92 14.93 -24.45 3.93
N LEU A 93 15.64 -23.74 3.06
CA LEU A 93 15.08 -22.87 2.05
C LEU A 93 15.69 -23.24 0.70
N ASP A 94 14.83 -23.62 -0.25
CA ASP A 94 15.19 -23.75 -1.66
C ASP A 94 14.65 -22.54 -2.42
N VAL A 95 15.54 -21.73 -3.02
CA VAL A 95 15.14 -20.53 -3.77
C VAL A 95 16.21 -20.16 -4.79
N PHE A 96 15.81 -19.76 -6.00
CA PHE A 96 16.73 -19.38 -7.10
C PHE A 96 17.85 -20.41 -7.38
N GLY A 97 17.57 -21.70 -7.17
CA GLY A 97 18.54 -22.78 -7.36
C GLY A 97 19.54 -22.98 -6.22
N ALA A 98 19.48 -22.18 -5.15
CA ALA A 98 20.27 -22.35 -3.94
C ALA A 98 19.49 -23.14 -2.88
N HIS A 99 20.20 -24.02 -2.16
CA HIS A 99 19.71 -24.71 -0.97
C HIS A 99 20.42 -24.16 0.26
N GLN A 100 19.66 -23.69 1.24
CA GLN A 100 20.19 -23.15 2.49
C GLN A 100 19.58 -23.89 3.70
N GLU A 101 20.35 -24.03 4.77
CA GLU A 101 19.89 -24.58 6.05
C GLU A 101 20.07 -23.56 7.18
N ALA A 102 19.10 -23.48 8.09
CA ALA A 102 19.14 -22.61 9.26
C ALA A 102 18.44 -23.27 10.47
N GLN A 103 18.81 -22.85 11.68
CA GLN A 103 18.20 -23.34 12.93
C GLN A 103 17.03 -22.48 13.42
N ASP A 104 16.96 -21.22 12.98
CA ASP A 104 16.01 -20.20 13.43
C ASP A 104 15.02 -19.77 12.33
N CYS A 105 15.07 -20.43 11.17
CA CYS A 105 14.32 -20.06 9.96
C CYS A 105 14.59 -18.62 9.51
N VAL A 106 15.84 -18.14 9.59
CA VAL A 106 16.25 -16.86 9.00
C VAL A 106 17.33 -17.11 7.95
N PHE A 107 17.11 -16.61 6.75
CA PHE A 107 17.97 -16.80 5.58
C PHE A 107 18.29 -15.46 4.91
N GLN A 108 19.48 -15.36 4.34
CA GLN A 108 19.86 -14.25 3.46
C GLN A 108 19.86 -14.77 2.02
N VAL A 109 19.00 -14.20 1.18
CA VAL A 109 18.77 -14.67 -0.18
C VAL A 109 19.28 -13.63 -1.16
N SER A 110 20.26 -14.01 -1.97
CA SER A 110 20.72 -13.22 -3.10
C SER A 110 19.73 -13.38 -4.25
N VAL A 111 19.08 -12.28 -4.63
CA VAL A 111 18.14 -12.25 -5.75
C VAL A 111 18.92 -12.17 -7.07
N PRO A 112 18.62 -13.01 -8.07
CA PRO A 112 19.32 -12.98 -9.35
C PRO A 112 19.10 -11.65 -10.09
N GLU A 113 20.02 -11.31 -10.99
CA GLU A 113 19.95 -10.06 -11.76
C GLU A 113 18.85 -10.07 -12.82
N GLN A 114 18.44 -11.27 -13.26
CA GLN A 114 17.47 -11.44 -14.34
C GLN A 114 16.03 -11.16 -13.85
N ALA A 115 15.57 -9.93 -14.10
CA ALA A 115 14.19 -9.53 -13.91
C ALA A 115 13.20 -10.32 -14.79
N GLY A 116 11.95 -10.43 -14.35
CA GLY A 116 10.90 -11.19 -15.03
C GLY A 116 10.93 -12.69 -14.75
N THR A 117 11.93 -13.17 -14.01
CA THR A 117 11.96 -14.56 -13.52
C THR A 117 10.90 -14.77 -12.45
N ALA A 118 9.93 -15.63 -12.73
CA ALA A 118 9.05 -16.18 -11.71
C ALA A 118 9.74 -17.38 -11.06
N SER A 119 9.74 -17.42 -9.73
CA SER A 119 10.34 -18.50 -8.95
C SER A 119 9.49 -18.79 -7.73
N GLU A 120 9.87 -19.81 -6.97
CA GLU A 120 9.25 -20.15 -5.70
C GLU A 120 10.33 -20.26 -4.63
N ALA A 121 10.08 -19.66 -3.47
CA ALA A 121 10.83 -19.95 -2.25
C ALA A 121 10.12 -21.08 -1.50
N ILE A 122 10.79 -22.22 -1.38
CA ILE A 122 10.26 -23.40 -0.73
C ILE A 122 10.89 -23.50 0.66
N PHE A 123 10.13 -23.09 1.67
CA PHE A 123 10.50 -23.28 3.07
C PHE A 123 10.09 -24.67 3.51
N LYS A 124 11.01 -25.40 4.16
CA LYS A 124 10.75 -26.71 4.74
C LYS A 124 11.06 -26.67 6.23
N PHE A 125 10.14 -27.19 7.03
CA PHE A 125 10.27 -27.28 8.48
C PHE A 125 10.42 -28.74 8.91
N TYR A 126 11.44 -29.01 9.70
CA TYR A 126 11.74 -30.32 10.27
C TYR A 126 11.71 -30.24 11.78
N GLN A 127 11.25 -31.31 12.42
CA GLN A 127 11.14 -31.38 13.86
C GLN A 127 11.75 -32.68 14.41
N GLY A 128 12.46 -32.57 15.53
CA GLY A 128 13.17 -33.71 16.14
C GLY A 128 14.32 -34.19 15.25
N GLU A 129 14.44 -35.51 15.12
CA GLU A 129 15.44 -36.19 14.27
C GLU A 129 14.85 -36.61 12.91
N SER A 130 13.68 -36.08 12.53
CA SER A 130 13.02 -36.45 11.28
C SER A 130 13.86 -36.06 10.06
N LYS A 131 14.02 -37.00 9.13
CA LYS A 131 14.62 -36.75 7.81
C LYS A 131 13.64 -36.16 6.80
N GLU A 132 12.35 -36.33 7.03
CA GLU A 132 11.28 -35.79 6.19
C GLU A 132 10.74 -34.47 6.77
N PRO A 133 10.42 -33.48 5.92
CA PRO A 133 9.84 -32.23 6.39
C PRO A 133 8.44 -32.48 6.93
N ILE A 134 8.17 -31.95 8.12
CA ILE A 134 6.83 -31.96 8.72
C ILE A 134 5.88 -31.08 7.91
N ASP A 135 6.40 -29.96 7.40
CA ASP A 135 5.62 -29.03 6.60
C ASP A 135 6.50 -28.36 5.53
N THR A 136 5.87 -28.03 4.41
CA THR A 136 6.50 -27.32 3.28
C THR A 136 5.61 -26.15 2.85
N LEU A 137 6.19 -24.96 2.72
CA LEU A 137 5.51 -23.75 2.26
C LEU A 137 6.20 -23.23 1.01
N SER A 138 5.51 -23.29 -0.13
CA SER A 138 5.96 -22.63 -1.35
C SER A 138 5.40 -21.21 -1.41
N VAL A 139 6.29 -20.23 -1.54
CA VAL A 139 5.96 -18.81 -1.67
C VAL A 139 6.32 -18.36 -3.09
N PRO A 140 5.35 -17.92 -3.91
CA PRO A 140 5.66 -17.42 -5.24
C PRO A 140 6.42 -16.10 -5.15
N ILE A 141 7.47 -15.97 -5.94
CA ILE A 141 8.34 -14.80 -6.02
C ILE A 141 8.41 -14.31 -7.46
N ALA A 142 8.34 -12.99 -7.63
CA ALA A 142 8.61 -12.33 -8.90
C ALA A 142 9.83 -11.42 -8.76
N VAL A 143 10.85 -11.62 -9.60
CA VAL A 143 12.02 -10.74 -9.63
C VAL A 143 11.70 -9.50 -10.47
N ILE A 144 11.68 -8.33 -9.83
CA ILE A 144 11.46 -7.04 -10.49
C ILE A 144 12.81 -6.33 -10.75
N PRO A 145 12.95 -5.51 -11.80
CA PRO A 145 14.21 -4.81 -12.05
C PRO A 145 14.57 -3.86 -10.91
N TYR A 146 15.86 -3.72 -10.64
CA TYR A 146 16.36 -2.65 -9.78
C TYR A 146 16.10 -1.31 -10.45
N ARG A 147 15.14 -0.54 -9.93
CA ARG A 147 14.92 0.84 -10.37
C ARG A 147 14.54 1.72 -9.19
N GLU A 148 15.18 2.88 -9.14
CA GLU A 148 14.63 4.00 -8.41
C GLU A 148 13.48 4.60 -9.21
N SER A 149 12.32 4.81 -8.59
CA SER A 149 11.19 5.42 -9.28
C SER A 149 10.28 6.21 -8.36
N LEU A 150 9.65 7.22 -8.95
CA LEU A 150 8.57 8.02 -8.39
C LEU A 150 7.37 7.84 -9.30
N ASP A 151 6.44 6.96 -8.92
CA ASP A 151 5.32 6.54 -9.76
C ASP A 151 3.98 6.95 -9.17
N PHE A 152 3.07 7.43 -10.01
CA PHE A 152 1.68 7.57 -9.64
C PHE A 152 1.01 6.21 -9.66
N GLN A 153 0.22 5.90 -8.63
CA GLN A 153 -0.54 4.66 -8.56
C GLN A 153 -2.00 4.89 -8.94
N GLN A 154 -2.59 5.97 -8.44
CA GLN A 154 -4.01 6.24 -8.63
C GLN A 154 -4.35 7.71 -8.35
N ILE A 155 -5.41 8.18 -9.01
CA ILE A 155 -6.13 9.40 -8.67
C ILE A 155 -7.49 9.00 -8.09
N GLN A 156 -7.93 9.70 -7.05
CA GLN A 156 -9.21 9.47 -6.40
C GLN A 156 -10.05 10.75 -6.36
N ASP A 157 -11.37 10.59 -6.28
CA ASP A 157 -12.29 11.68 -5.97
C ASP A 157 -12.21 12.06 -4.48
N LEU A 158 -13.09 12.97 -4.05
CA LEU A 158 -13.12 13.41 -2.64
C LEU A 158 -13.59 12.30 -1.69
N ASP A 159 -14.42 11.38 -2.16
CA ASP A 159 -14.96 10.24 -1.42
C ASP A 159 -13.96 9.06 -1.36
N GLY A 160 -12.85 9.14 -2.10
CA GLY A 160 -11.80 8.13 -2.14
C GLY A 160 -11.99 7.07 -3.23
N ASN A 161 -12.96 7.24 -4.12
CA ASN A 161 -13.17 6.32 -5.23
C ASN A 161 -12.13 6.56 -6.35
N PRO A 162 -11.67 5.50 -7.04
CA PRO A 162 -10.81 5.63 -8.21
C PRO A 162 -11.42 6.52 -9.30
N VAL A 163 -10.59 7.39 -9.89
CA VAL A 163 -10.97 8.26 -11.01
C VAL A 163 -10.18 7.91 -12.26
N GLU A 164 -10.87 7.88 -13.40
CA GLU A 164 -10.23 7.75 -14.71
C GLU A 164 -9.50 9.04 -15.10
N ILE A 165 -8.23 8.91 -15.48
CA ILE A 165 -7.38 10.06 -15.87
C ILE A 165 -7.95 10.84 -17.07
N GLY A 166 -8.79 10.22 -17.90
CA GLY A 166 -9.44 10.87 -19.07
C GLY A 166 -10.67 11.73 -18.73
N ASN A 167 -11.13 11.69 -17.47
CA ASN A 167 -12.38 12.32 -17.03
C ASN A 167 -12.32 12.76 -15.56
N ALA A 168 -11.20 13.34 -15.12
CA ALA A 168 -11.01 13.70 -13.73
C ALA A 168 -11.86 14.92 -13.32
N PRO A 169 -12.41 14.95 -12.09
CA PRO A 169 -13.04 16.13 -11.54
C PRO A 169 -11.99 17.22 -11.25
N GLN A 170 -12.44 18.43 -10.93
CA GLN A 170 -11.54 19.56 -10.65
C GLN A 170 -10.65 19.31 -9.43
N GLN A 171 -11.16 18.65 -8.39
CA GLN A 171 -10.41 18.34 -7.18
C GLN A 171 -10.17 16.85 -7.09
N VAL A 172 -8.93 16.46 -6.85
CA VAL A 172 -8.54 15.05 -6.78
C VAL A 172 -7.57 14.78 -5.65
N LYS A 173 -7.65 13.58 -5.09
CA LYS A 173 -6.64 13.03 -4.19
C LYS A 173 -5.65 12.21 -5.00
N VAL A 174 -4.36 12.36 -4.72
CA VAL A 174 -3.29 11.67 -5.42
C VAL A 174 -2.67 10.62 -4.52
N PHE A 175 -2.58 9.39 -5.03
CA PHE A 175 -1.83 8.30 -4.41
C PHE A 175 -0.66 7.91 -5.30
N ALA A 176 0.55 7.98 -4.74
CA ALA A 176 1.80 7.68 -5.41
C ALA A 176 2.65 6.72 -4.58
N LYS A 177 3.61 6.07 -5.24
CA LYS A 177 4.63 5.25 -4.61
C LYS A 177 5.99 5.68 -5.09
N ALA A 178 6.96 5.65 -4.18
CA ALA A 178 8.37 5.79 -4.52
C ALA A 178 9.12 4.53 -4.10
N SER A 179 10.04 4.09 -4.95
CA SER A 179 11.00 3.03 -4.64
C SER A 179 12.37 3.69 -4.69
N ILE A 180 12.93 4.08 -3.56
CA ILE A 180 14.14 4.92 -3.47
C ILE A 180 14.90 4.65 -2.17
N HIS A 181 16.15 5.10 -2.08
CA HIS A 181 16.89 5.17 -0.84
C HIS A 181 16.73 6.54 -0.17
N LEU A 182 16.22 6.60 1.06
CA LEU A 182 16.20 7.84 1.86
C LEU A 182 16.98 7.62 3.16
N LYS A 183 17.96 8.49 3.44
CA LYS A 183 18.74 8.44 4.69
C LYS A 183 17.88 8.74 5.92
N GLU A 184 17.00 9.73 5.81
CA GLU A 184 16.18 10.22 6.92
C GLU A 184 14.70 10.37 6.49
N PRO A 185 13.98 9.26 6.25
CA PRO A 185 12.65 9.29 5.63
C PRO A 185 11.60 10.07 6.46
N LYS A 186 11.81 10.21 7.77
CA LYS A 186 10.92 10.99 8.66
C LYS A 186 10.99 12.50 8.43
N GLN A 187 12.05 12.98 7.80
CA GLN A 187 12.25 14.40 7.47
C GLN A 187 11.97 14.70 6.00
N VAL A 188 11.28 13.79 5.31
CA VAL A 188 10.95 13.93 3.89
C VAL A 188 9.47 14.20 3.74
N SER A 189 9.13 15.10 2.83
CA SER A 189 7.78 15.53 2.54
C SER A 189 7.57 15.62 1.04
N ALA A 190 6.37 15.23 0.58
CA ALA A 190 6.01 15.38 -0.82
C ALA A 190 5.30 16.72 -1.05
N LEU A 191 5.66 17.44 -2.10
CA LEU A 191 4.92 18.61 -2.58
C LEU A 191 4.39 18.32 -3.98
N PHE A 192 3.19 18.82 -4.26
CA PHE A 192 2.48 18.58 -5.51
C PHE A 192 2.42 19.84 -6.37
N PHE A 193 2.64 19.68 -7.66
CA PHE A 193 2.58 20.75 -8.65
C PHE A 193 1.62 20.36 -9.76
N VAL A 194 0.86 21.33 -10.24
CA VAL A 194 -0.04 21.14 -11.38
C VAL A 194 0.29 22.17 -12.44
N ALA A 195 0.52 21.73 -13.67
CA ALA A 195 0.74 22.57 -14.82
C ALA A 195 -0.36 22.33 -15.87
N LYS A 196 -0.73 23.36 -16.65
CA LYS A 196 -1.55 23.15 -17.84
C LYS A 196 -0.68 22.51 -18.92
N SER A 197 -1.06 21.35 -19.44
CA SER A 197 -0.22 20.64 -20.40
C SER A 197 -0.22 21.32 -21.78
N PRO A 198 0.90 21.29 -22.54
CA PRO A 198 2.22 20.81 -22.15
C PRO A 198 3.19 21.92 -21.69
N PHE A 199 2.79 23.19 -21.75
CA PHE A 199 3.70 24.35 -21.56
C PHE A 199 3.26 25.33 -20.47
N GLY A 200 2.34 24.93 -19.59
CA GLY A 200 1.87 25.77 -18.51
C GLY A 200 2.91 25.90 -17.39
N ALA A 201 2.96 27.07 -16.77
CA ALA A 201 3.72 27.27 -15.55
C ALA A 201 3.23 26.32 -14.44
N PRO A 202 4.13 25.61 -13.74
CA PRO A 202 3.74 24.72 -12.66
C PRO A 202 3.28 25.53 -11.44
N VAL A 203 2.10 25.19 -10.93
CA VAL A 203 1.52 25.82 -9.74
C VAL A 203 1.67 24.86 -8.56
N LEU A 204 2.43 25.27 -7.54
CA LEU A 204 2.50 24.57 -6.26
C LEU A 204 1.11 24.56 -5.61
N GLN A 205 0.65 23.37 -5.24
CA GLN A 205 -0.67 23.18 -4.63
C GLN A 205 -0.67 23.65 -3.18
N VAL A 206 -1.72 24.37 -2.78
CA VAL A 206 -1.86 24.95 -1.44
C VAL A 206 -3.16 24.51 -0.79
N GLN A 207 -3.15 24.47 0.54
CA GLN A 207 -4.33 24.24 1.36
C GLN A 207 -5.24 25.46 1.26
N THR A 208 -6.55 25.24 1.21
CA THR A 208 -7.54 26.30 1.41
C THR A 208 -7.36 26.87 2.81
N ALA A 209 -7.14 28.18 2.93
CA ALA A 209 -6.98 28.82 4.23
C ALA A 209 -8.27 28.64 5.05
N ASP A 210 -8.13 28.19 6.30
CA ASP A 210 -9.25 28.22 7.25
C ASP A 210 -9.73 29.67 7.40
N GLU A 211 -11.05 29.86 7.34
CA GLU A 211 -11.68 31.18 7.44
C GLU A 211 -11.15 31.92 8.69
N GLY A 212 -10.45 33.04 8.47
CA GLY A 212 -9.94 33.91 9.52
C GLY A 212 -8.44 33.87 9.80
N SER A 213 -7.71 32.82 9.39
CA SER A 213 -6.25 32.76 9.62
C SER A 213 -5.45 33.54 8.57
N GLY A 214 -5.92 33.53 7.30
CA GLY A 214 -5.19 34.11 6.16
C GLY A 214 -3.88 33.38 5.80
N ASP A 215 -3.55 32.30 6.50
CA ASP A 215 -2.33 31.52 6.31
C ASP A 215 -2.49 30.56 5.12
N VAL A 216 -1.73 30.79 4.05
CA VAL A 216 -1.65 29.85 2.92
C VAL A 216 -0.46 28.92 3.13
N ARG A 217 -0.73 27.62 3.17
CA ARG A 217 0.30 26.56 3.36
C ARG A 217 0.31 25.62 2.17
N PRO A 218 1.46 25.06 1.78
CA PRO A 218 1.49 24.05 0.73
C PRO A 218 0.70 22.80 1.11
N VAL A 219 0.13 22.12 0.12
CA VAL A 219 -0.36 20.75 0.30
C VAL A 219 0.85 19.84 0.46
N VAL A 220 1.05 19.37 1.69
CA VAL A 220 2.13 18.44 2.01
C VAL A 220 1.58 17.02 1.97
N GLY A 221 2.28 16.14 1.27
CA GLY A 221 2.01 14.72 1.27
C GLY A 221 2.85 13.97 2.29
N LYS A 222 2.22 13.04 3.02
CA LYS A 222 2.92 12.16 3.94
C LYS A 222 3.71 11.12 3.16
N VAL A 223 4.98 10.97 3.48
CA VAL A 223 5.85 9.92 2.94
C VAL A 223 5.97 8.82 4.00
N ARG A 224 5.37 7.66 3.77
CA ARG A 224 5.43 6.54 4.71
C ARG A 224 6.06 5.31 4.08
N ARG A 225 7.11 4.81 4.72
CA ARG A 225 7.71 3.54 4.35
C ARG A 225 6.70 2.42 4.58
N TYR A 226 6.44 1.61 3.55
CA TYR A 226 5.57 0.45 3.65
C TYR A 226 6.31 -0.88 3.53
N ARG A 227 7.53 -0.87 2.98
CA ARG A 227 8.39 -2.06 2.91
C ARG A 227 9.85 -1.70 2.63
N LYS A 228 10.74 -2.66 2.81
CA LYS A 228 12.07 -2.68 2.18
C LYS A 228 12.01 -3.38 0.82
N PHE A 229 13.04 -3.12 0.02
CA PHE A 229 13.38 -3.79 -1.23
C PHE A 229 14.87 -4.19 -1.15
N GLY A 230 15.17 -5.16 -0.29
CA GLY A 230 16.54 -5.54 0.04
C GLY A 230 17.25 -4.49 0.90
N GLN A 231 18.59 -4.43 0.78
CA GLN A 231 19.42 -3.56 1.65
C GLN A 231 19.48 -2.09 1.20
N ASN A 232 19.29 -1.83 -0.09
CA ASN A 232 19.63 -0.53 -0.67
C ASN A 232 18.41 0.32 -0.99
N LEU A 233 17.22 -0.27 -1.11
CA LEU A 233 16.03 0.42 -1.56
C LEU A 233 14.86 0.19 -0.60
N GLU A 234 14.00 1.19 -0.47
CA GLU A 234 12.78 1.11 0.33
C GLU A 234 11.57 1.58 -0.48
N GLY A 235 10.41 1.01 -0.17
CA GLY A 235 9.13 1.40 -0.74
C GLY A 235 8.42 2.40 0.15
N TYR A 236 8.03 3.54 -0.41
CA TYR A 236 7.29 4.61 0.25
C TYR A 236 5.94 4.82 -0.42
N ALA A 237 4.89 4.93 0.40
CA ALA A 237 3.56 5.33 0.00
C ALA A 237 3.43 6.83 0.25
N ILE A 238 2.88 7.54 -0.73
CA ILE A 238 2.77 8.99 -0.75
C ILE A 238 1.30 9.33 -1.04
N TRP A 239 0.70 10.16 -0.18
CA TRP A 239 -0.64 10.69 -0.40
C TRP A 239 -0.70 12.16 -0.03
N ALA A 240 -1.44 12.93 -0.81
CA ALA A 240 -1.76 14.32 -0.46
C ALA A 240 -2.73 14.32 0.73
N GLU A 241 -2.45 15.13 1.76
CA GLU A 241 -3.37 15.29 2.90
C GLU A 241 -4.67 15.98 2.50
N ASN A 242 -4.56 16.93 1.59
CA ASN A 242 -5.68 17.69 1.03
C ASN A 242 -5.79 17.43 -0.48
N PRO A 243 -7.00 17.52 -1.06
CA PRO A 243 -7.17 17.43 -2.51
C PRO A 243 -6.32 18.48 -3.23
N ILE A 244 -5.76 18.11 -4.38
CA ILE A 244 -5.13 19.05 -5.31
C ILE A 244 -6.15 19.55 -6.32
N VAL A 245 -5.91 20.72 -6.89
CA VAL A 245 -6.83 21.37 -7.83
C VAL A 245 -6.26 21.32 -9.25
N LEU A 246 -7.01 20.73 -10.18
CA LEU A 246 -6.72 20.66 -11.60
C LEU A 246 -7.18 21.96 -12.30
N GLY A 247 -6.26 22.92 -12.35
CA GLY A 247 -6.49 24.24 -12.94
C GLY A 247 -7.25 25.20 -12.02
N GLY A 248 -7.70 26.33 -12.58
CA GLY A 248 -8.45 27.34 -11.84
C GLY A 248 -9.97 27.09 -11.84
N THR A 249 -10.73 28.12 -11.49
CA THR A 249 -12.21 28.15 -11.52
C THR A 249 -12.82 28.07 -12.92
N SER A 250 -12.00 28.06 -13.98
CA SER A 250 -12.46 27.92 -15.37
C SER A 250 -13.27 26.64 -15.56
N GLU A 251 -14.44 26.74 -16.19
CA GLU A 251 -15.32 25.60 -16.53
C GLU A 251 -14.82 24.79 -17.75
N THR A 252 -13.68 25.17 -18.32
CA THR A 252 -13.19 24.53 -19.54
C THR A 252 -12.51 23.19 -19.26
N ARG A 253 -12.90 22.18 -20.05
CA ARG A 253 -12.15 20.93 -20.21
C ARG A 253 -10.70 21.26 -20.56
N GLY A 254 -9.74 20.60 -19.92
CA GLY A 254 -8.32 20.87 -20.14
C GLY A 254 -7.44 19.68 -19.79
N VAL A 255 -6.24 19.64 -20.37
CA VAL A 255 -5.20 18.67 -20.05
C VAL A 255 -4.24 19.31 -19.05
N TYR A 256 -3.97 18.61 -17.96
CA TYR A 256 -3.12 19.05 -16.87
C TYR A 256 -2.11 17.97 -16.52
N ASP A 257 -0.90 18.41 -16.19
CA ASP A 257 0.18 17.55 -15.77
C ASP A 257 0.35 17.69 -14.26
N ILE A 258 0.22 16.56 -13.55
CA ILE A 258 0.47 16.49 -12.12
C ILE A 258 1.91 16.00 -11.93
N TYR A 259 2.64 16.67 -11.06
CA TYR A 259 3.96 16.28 -10.59
C TYR A 259 3.97 16.19 -9.08
N TYR A 260 4.81 15.33 -8.53
CA TYR A 260 5.21 15.42 -7.14
C TYR A 260 6.72 15.36 -7.02
N GLY A 261 7.26 16.14 -6.08
CA GLY A 261 8.67 16.10 -5.71
C GLY A 261 8.83 15.73 -4.24
N LEU A 262 9.96 15.12 -3.90
CA LEU A 262 10.34 14.84 -2.52
C LEU A 262 11.37 15.87 -2.05
N PHE A 263 11.08 16.46 -0.90
CA PHE A 263 11.84 17.57 -0.30
C PHE A 263 12.16 17.26 1.15
N TRP A 264 13.27 17.79 1.64
CA TRP A 264 13.51 17.89 3.07
C TRP A 264 12.45 18.80 3.70
N SER A 265 11.86 18.39 4.82
CA SER A 265 10.78 19.14 5.48
C SER A 265 11.20 20.56 5.84
N GLU A 266 12.47 20.77 6.23
CA GLU A 266 13.05 22.09 6.50
C GLU A 266 13.17 22.99 5.26
N ALA A 267 13.22 22.40 4.06
CA ALA A 267 13.33 23.16 2.81
C ALA A 267 11.97 23.65 2.29
N ILE A 268 10.85 23.14 2.82
CA ILE A 268 9.50 23.49 2.36
C ILE A 268 9.24 25.01 2.34
N PRO A 269 9.58 25.81 3.38
CA PRO A 269 9.37 27.26 3.34
C PRO A 269 10.12 27.93 2.19
N THR A 270 11.37 27.51 1.95
CA THR A 270 12.19 28.01 0.84
C THR A 270 11.58 27.65 -0.50
N VAL A 271 11.15 26.39 -0.68
CA VAL A 271 10.48 25.94 -1.91
C VAL A 271 9.20 26.74 -2.14
N PHE A 272 8.38 26.93 -1.11
CA PHE A 272 7.15 27.70 -1.18
C PHE A 272 7.40 29.13 -1.67
N SER A 273 8.35 29.84 -1.06
CA SER A 273 8.70 31.22 -1.46
C SER A 273 9.27 31.35 -2.88
N LYS A 274 9.92 30.30 -3.39
CA LYS A 274 10.46 30.26 -4.76
C LYS A 274 9.41 29.86 -5.78
N ALA A 275 8.42 29.07 -5.37
CA ALA A 275 7.43 28.51 -6.27
C ALA A 275 6.20 29.41 -6.46
N LEU A 276 5.79 30.12 -5.41
CA LEU A 276 4.50 30.78 -5.37
C LEU A 276 4.55 32.12 -4.64
N ARG A 277 3.97 33.15 -5.24
CA ARG A 277 3.63 34.41 -4.57
C ARG A 277 2.15 34.42 -4.23
N VAL A 278 1.84 34.77 -2.99
CA VAL A 278 0.48 34.86 -2.48
C VAL A 278 0.18 36.33 -2.19
N GLU A 279 -0.86 36.86 -2.82
CA GLU A 279 -1.35 38.22 -2.60
C GLU A 279 -2.79 38.17 -2.08
N LYS A 280 -3.06 38.87 -0.98
CA LYS A 280 -4.41 39.05 -0.47
C LYS A 280 -5.00 40.35 -1.03
N LYS A 281 -6.12 40.25 -1.73
CA LYS A 281 -6.89 41.39 -2.21
C LYS A 281 -7.78 41.98 -1.12
N ASP A 282 -8.20 43.23 -1.33
CA ASP A 282 -9.07 43.97 -0.41
C ASP A 282 -10.44 43.31 -0.20
N ASP A 283 -10.91 42.53 -1.20
CA ASP A 283 -12.14 41.74 -1.13
C ASP A 283 -11.99 40.41 -0.36
N GLY A 284 -10.81 40.16 0.21
CA GLY A 284 -10.48 38.93 0.94
C GLY A 284 -10.06 37.77 0.05
N THR A 285 -10.05 37.91 -1.28
CA THR A 285 -9.61 36.86 -2.19
C THR A 285 -8.08 36.71 -2.20
N LEU A 286 -7.61 35.48 -2.33
CA LEU A 286 -6.18 35.16 -2.44
C LEU A 286 -5.81 34.91 -3.90
N VAL A 287 -4.83 35.66 -4.39
CA VAL A 287 -4.25 35.48 -5.73
C VAL A 287 -2.94 34.72 -5.60
N LEU A 288 -2.91 33.56 -6.24
CA LEU A 288 -1.75 32.69 -6.30
C LEU A 288 -1.04 32.89 -7.64
N THR A 289 0.15 33.48 -7.60
CA THR A 289 0.98 33.71 -8.80
C THR A 289 2.12 32.70 -8.83
N PRO A 290 2.17 31.76 -9.79
CA PRO A 290 3.32 30.88 -9.96
C PRO A 290 4.54 31.72 -10.33
N LEU A 291 5.66 31.50 -9.61
CA LEU A 291 6.93 32.17 -9.87
C LEU A 291 7.86 31.35 -10.77
N LEU A 292 7.54 30.06 -10.94
CA LEU A 292 8.28 29.14 -11.81
C LEU A 292 7.67 29.16 -13.19
N THR A 293 8.52 29.14 -14.22
CA THR A 293 8.07 29.07 -15.61
C THR A 293 8.11 27.64 -16.17
N ASP A 294 8.83 26.73 -15.50
CA ASP A 294 9.04 25.35 -15.92
C ASP A 294 9.20 24.44 -14.70
N ILE A 295 8.70 23.20 -14.79
CA ILE A 295 8.85 22.18 -13.76
C ILE A 295 10.32 21.79 -13.54
N GLU A 296 11.17 21.92 -14.56
CA GLU A 296 12.60 21.64 -14.42
C GLU A 296 13.30 22.60 -13.42
N GLN A 297 12.70 23.76 -13.12
CA GLN A 297 13.19 24.65 -12.06
C GLN A 297 12.89 24.11 -10.64
N VAL A 298 11.92 23.19 -10.51
CA VAL A 298 11.63 22.49 -9.24
C VAL A 298 12.67 21.40 -8.98
N ARG A 299 13.16 20.73 -10.04
CA ARG A 299 14.11 19.61 -9.93
C ARG A 299 15.28 19.90 -8.97
N PRO A 300 16.07 20.99 -9.11
CA PRO A 300 17.20 21.27 -8.22
C PRO A 300 16.80 21.56 -6.77
N LEU A 301 15.52 21.83 -6.49
CA LEU A 301 15.01 22.02 -5.14
C LEU A 301 14.64 20.71 -4.44
N THR A 302 14.46 19.62 -5.20
CA THR A 302 14.20 18.28 -4.64
C THR A 302 15.45 17.69 -3.98
N ILE A 303 15.28 16.64 -3.18
CA ILE A 303 16.40 15.92 -2.56
C ILE A 303 17.39 15.48 -3.66
N GLU A 304 18.65 15.91 -3.51
CA GLU A 304 19.76 15.70 -4.46
C GLU A 304 19.51 16.16 -5.90
N GLY A 305 18.46 16.93 -6.16
CA GLY A 305 18.08 17.32 -7.51
C GLY A 305 17.52 16.18 -8.38
N LYS A 306 17.12 15.06 -7.77
CA LYS A 306 16.73 13.83 -8.51
C LYS A 306 15.29 13.40 -8.28
N LEU A 307 14.69 13.77 -7.15
CA LEU A 307 13.43 13.20 -6.70
C LEU A 307 12.22 14.03 -7.15
N LEU A 308 12.07 14.19 -8.46
CA LEU A 308 10.91 14.77 -9.12
C LEU A 308 10.26 13.72 -10.04
N SER A 309 8.95 13.50 -9.89
CA SER A 309 8.22 12.52 -10.69
C SER A 309 8.17 12.90 -12.19
N GLN A 310 7.94 11.90 -13.03
CA GLN A 310 7.45 12.14 -14.39
C GLN A 310 6.02 12.73 -14.35
N PRO A 311 5.55 13.42 -15.39
CA PRO A 311 4.19 13.95 -15.42
C PRO A 311 3.15 12.83 -15.42
N LEU A 312 2.09 13.01 -14.63
CA LEU A 312 0.83 12.30 -14.84
C LEU A 312 -0.11 13.21 -15.65
N HIS A 313 -0.37 12.81 -16.89
CA HIS A 313 -1.29 13.51 -17.79
C HIS A 313 -2.75 13.22 -17.42
N VAL A 314 -3.51 14.26 -17.11
CA VAL A 314 -4.90 14.16 -16.67
C VAL A 314 -5.79 15.10 -17.47
N VAL A 315 -6.93 14.59 -17.92
CA VAL A 315 -7.96 15.37 -18.62
C VAL A 315 -9.07 15.70 -17.62
N ARG A 316 -9.19 16.99 -17.28
CA ARG A 316 -10.28 17.51 -16.46
C ARG A 316 -11.58 17.52 -17.25
N ASN A 317 -12.68 17.05 -16.66
CA ASN A 317 -13.98 16.87 -17.30
C ASN A 317 -14.77 18.17 -17.61
N GLY A 318 -14.35 19.32 -17.06
CA GLY A 318 -15.02 20.62 -17.25
C GLY A 318 -16.30 20.80 -16.44
N VAL A 319 -16.65 19.87 -15.55
CA VAL A 319 -17.81 19.99 -14.67
C VAL A 319 -17.40 20.75 -13.40
N PRO A 320 -18.06 21.86 -13.04
CA PRO A 320 -17.77 22.58 -11.81
C PRO A 320 -18.10 21.70 -10.59
N VAL A 321 -17.21 21.73 -9.59
CA VAL A 321 -17.50 21.14 -8.28
C VAL A 321 -18.35 22.15 -7.52
N THR A 322 -19.62 21.83 -7.28
CA THR A 322 -20.42 22.53 -6.27
C THR A 322 -19.79 22.23 -4.92
N VAL A 323 -18.99 23.16 -4.39
CA VAL A 323 -18.49 23.10 -3.02
C VAL A 323 -19.72 23.15 -2.11
N PRO A 324 -20.02 22.09 -1.33
CA PRO A 324 -21.06 22.18 -0.32
C PRO A 324 -20.68 23.30 0.66
N PRO A 325 -21.64 24.11 1.15
CA PRO A 325 -21.34 25.07 2.19
C PRO A 325 -20.66 24.35 3.37
N PRO A 326 -19.66 24.97 4.02
CA PRO A 326 -18.99 24.37 5.16
C PRO A 326 -20.02 23.97 6.23
N GLN A 327 -19.90 22.74 6.74
CA GLN A 327 -20.64 22.26 7.90
C GLN A 327 -19.98 22.76 9.18
#